data_AF-A0A2V8NZD0-F1
#
_entry.id   AF-A0A2V8NZD0-F1
#
_cell.length_a   1.000
_cell.length_b   1.000
_cell.length_c   1.000
_cell.angle_alpha   90.00
_cell.angle_beta   90.00
_cell.angle_gamma   90.00
#
_symmetry.space_group_name_H-M   'P 1'
#
loop_
_entity.id
_entity.type
_entity.pdbx_description
1 polymer ?
#
loop_
_entity_poly.entity_id
_entity_poly.type
_entity_poly.pdbx_seq_one_letter_code
_entity_poly.pdbx_strand_id
1 'polypeptide(L)'
;MTLNANESKVLEPLTPKEIRRILLDKDLKVAALAREWSKKLGKTIYPSDVWAVIARREDVVLQEIRELLAEALGVDVSQVGREPARAAHTEEEPEAIAIAS
;
A
#
# COMPACT_ATOMS: atom_id res chain seq x y z
N MET A 1 -27.23 -4.23 19.70
CA MET A 1 -26.92 -4.40 18.27
C MET A 1 -25.45 -4.12 18.08
N THR A 2 -24.79 -4.97 17.30
CA THR A 2 -23.34 -5.17 17.22
C THR A 2 -22.54 -3.88 16.98
N LEU A 3 -21.46 -3.73 17.74
CA LEU A 3 -20.43 -2.71 17.54
C LEU A 3 -19.81 -2.89 16.14
N ASN A 4 -19.98 -1.92 15.25
CA ASN A 4 -19.17 -1.82 14.04
C ASN A 4 -17.86 -1.10 14.39
N ALA A 5 -16.89 -1.88 14.86
CA ALA A 5 -15.48 -1.50 14.88
C ALA A 5 -14.96 -1.45 13.43
N ASN A 6 -15.33 -0.42 12.68
CA ASN A 6 -14.64 -0.12 11.42
C ASN A 6 -13.42 0.74 11.77
N GLU A 7 -12.47 0.14 12.46
CA GLU A 7 -11.14 0.71 12.64
C GLU A 7 -10.53 0.89 11.25
N SER A 8 -10.43 2.15 10.82
CA SER A 8 -9.72 2.53 9.62
C SER A 8 -8.24 2.15 9.82
N LYS A 9 -7.87 0.91 9.46
CA LYS A 9 -6.47 0.47 9.41
C LYS A 9 -5.79 1.35 8.35
N VAL A 10 -5.10 2.40 8.80
CA VAL A 10 -4.25 3.21 7.95
C VAL A 10 -3.05 2.34 7.55
N LEU A 11 -3.17 1.65 6.42
CA LEU A 11 -2.06 0.87 5.87
C LEU A 11 -0.97 1.82 5.35
N GLU A 12 0.28 1.48 5.66
CA GLU A 12 1.45 2.25 5.21
C GLU A 12 1.46 2.36 3.69
N PRO A 13 1.92 3.50 3.14
CA PRO A 13 2.06 3.68 1.71
C PRO A 13 2.99 2.60 1.14
N LEU A 14 2.62 2.05 -0.01
CA LEU A 14 3.41 1.01 -0.67
C LEU A 14 4.74 1.58 -1.15
N THR A 15 5.82 0.85 -0.89
CA THR A 15 7.11 1.21 -1.48
C THR A 15 7.13 0.86 -2.98
N PRO A 16 7.97 1.53 -3.78
CA PRO A 16 8.20 1.17 -5.18
C PRO A 16 8.43 -0.31 -5.46
N LYS A 17 9.20 -0.96 -4.58
CA LYS A 17 9.56 -2.38 -4.69
C LYS A 17 8.31 -3.26 -4.53
N GLU A 18 7.38 -2.85 -3.67
CA GLU A 18 6.14 -3.56 -3.40
C GLU A 18 5.11 -3.34 -4.50
N ILE A 19 4.95 -2.10 -4.99
CA ILE A 19 4.11 -1.81 -6.16
C ILE A 19 4.59 -2.67 -7.35
N ARG A 20 5.90 -2.69 -7.59
CA ARG A 20 6.50 -3.54 -8.63
C ARG A 20 6.17 -5.01 -8.43
N ARG A 21 6.24 -5.50 -7.19
CA ARG A 21 5.91 -6.88 -6.87
C ARG A 21 4.44 -7.18 -7.09
N ILE A 22 3.52 -6.32 -6.68
CA ILE A 22 2.06 -6.51 -6.90
C ILE A 22 1.76 -6.57 -8.40
N LEU A 23 2.36 -5.68 -9.19
CA LEU A 23 2.19 -5.68 -10.64
C LEU A 23 2.63 -7.00 -11.28
N LEU A 24 3.73 -7.59 -10.80
CA LEU A 24 4.23 -8.88 -11.28
C LEU A 24 3.43 -10.07 -10.73
N ASP A 25 3.17 -10.11 -9.42
CA ASP A 25 2.50 -11.23 -8.72
C ASP A 25 1.03 -11.36 -9.14
N LYS A 26 0.35 -10.26 -9.47
CA LYS A 26 -1.07 -10.25 -9.87
C LYS A 26 -1.28 -10.30 -11.39
N ASP A 27 -0.20 -10.47 -12.16
CA ASP A 27 -0.20 -10.36 -13.63
C ASP A 27 -0.91 -9.08 -14.12
N LEU A 28 -0.83 -8.00 -13.33
CA LEU A 28 -1.49 -6.74 -13.64
C LEU A 28 -0.71 -6.06 -14.75
N LYS A 29 -1.34 -5.96 -15.92
CA LYS A 29 -0.75 -5.30 -17.07
C LYS A 29 -0.55 -3.82 -16.75
N VAL A 30 0.71 -3.41 -16.60
CA VAL A 30 1.09 -1.98 -16.44
C VAL A 30 0.48 -1.12 -17.55
N ALA A 31 0.29 -1.67 -18.75
CA ALA A 31 -0.41 -1.00 -19.84
C ALA A 31 -1.88 -0.69 -19.54
N ALA A 32 -2.60 -1.53 -18.79
CA ALA A 32 -3.94 -1.23 -18.34
C ALA A 32 -3.92 -0.10 -17.30
N LEU A 33 -2.98 -0.17 -16.35
CA LEU A 33 -2.81 0.88 -15.34
C LEU A 33 -2.50 2.24 -15.98
N ALA A 34 -1.59 2.26 -16.95
CA ALA A 34 -1.25 3.46 -17.70
C ALA A 34 -2.46 4.03 -18.47
N ARG A 35 -3.33 3.18 -19.02
CA ARG A 35 -4.56 3.61 -19.71
C ARG A 35 -5.57 4.24 -18.74
N GLU A 36 -5.82 3.62 -17.59
CA GLU A 36 -6.74 4.19 -16.60
C GLU A 36 -6.19 5.50 -16.03
N TRP A 37 -4.89 5.54 -15.74
CA TRP A 37 -4.25 6.77 -15.30
C TRP A 37 -4.28 7.87 -16.36
N SER A 38 -4.11 7.50 -17.62
CA SER A 38 -4.22 8.40 -18.77
C SER A 38 -5.60 9.03 -18.88
N LYS A 39 -6.66 8.24 -18.68
CA LYS A 39 -8.04 8.73 -18.62
C LYS A 39 -8.24 9.69 -17.45
N LYS A 40 -7.75 9.34 -16.25
CA LYS A 40 -7.89 10.15 -15.03
C LYS A 40 -7.22 11.52 -15.18
N LEU A 41 -6.03 11.56 -15.74
CA LEU A 41 -5.26 12.81 -15.93
C LEU A 41 -5.61 13.57 -17.22
N GLY A 42 -6.43 12.99 -18.11
CA GLY A 42 -6.75 13.56 -19.41
C GLY A 42 -5.52 13.72 -20.34
N LYS A 43 -4.45 12.94 -20.12
CA LYS A 43 -3.22 12.98 -20.92
C LYS A 43 -2.69 11.58 -21.17
N THR A 44 -1.97 11.37 -22.27
CA THR A 44 -1.37 10.06 -22.57
C THR A 44 -0.27 9.72 -21.56
N ILE A 45 -0.47 8.62 -20.82
CA ILE A 45 0.54 8.03 -19.94
C ILE A 45 1.02 6.73 -20.58
N TYR A 46 2.33 6.56 -20.69
CA TYR A 46 2.91 5.33 -21.19
C TYR A 46 3.26 4.37 -20.05
N PRO A 47 3.32 3.04 -20.30
CA PRO A 47 3.75 2.07 -19.30
C PRO A 47 5.13 2.38 -18.71
N SER A 48 6.03 2.96 -19.51
CA SER A 48 7.35 3.41 -19.08
C SER A 48 7.29 4.54 -18.06
N ASP A 49 6.32 5.44 -18.16
CA ASP A 49 6.15 6.55 -17.21
C ASP A 49 5.70 6.02 -15.85
N VAL A 50 4.81 5.02 -15.83
CA VAL A 50 4.40 4.33 -14.61
C VAL A 50 5.63 3.73 -13.91
N TRP A 51 6.49 3.04 -14.65
CA TRP A 51 7.73 2.50 -14.11
C TRP A 51 8.71 3.57 -13.65
N ALA A 52 8.82 4.68 -14.38
CA ALA A 52 9.70 5.79 -14.03
C ALA A 52 9.26 6.44 -12.71
N VAL A 53 7.96 6.63 -12.52
CA VAL A 53 7.42 7.21 -11.28
C VAL A 53 7.59 6.27 -10.10
N ILE A 54 7.28 4.97 -10.28
CA ILE A 54 7.59 3.95 -9.29
C ILE A 54 9.08 4.04 -8.91
N ALA A 55 9.99 4.11 -9.87
CA ALA A 55 11.42 4.20 -9.62
C ALA A 55 11.86 5.50 -8.91
N ARG A 56 11.22 6.64 -9.21
CA ARG A 56 11.54 7.97 -8.65
C ARG A 56 11.01 8.20 -7.24
N ARG A 57 10.14 7.31 -6.73
CA ARG A 57 9.54 7.42 -5.39
C ARG A 57 8.77 8.71 -5.15
N GLU A 58 8.05 9.19 -6.16
CA GLU A 58 7.22 10.39 -6.02
C GLU A 58 5.98 10.03 -5.18
N ASP A 59 6.03 10.27 -3.87
CA ASP A 59 5.02 9.79 -2.89
C ASP A 59 3.57 10.14 -3.26
N VAL A 60 3.33 11.35 -3.75
CA VAL A 60 2.00 11.80 -4.22
C VAL A 60 1.49 10.90 -5.35
N VAL A 61 2.38 10.49 -6.24
CA VAL A 61 2.03 9.70 -7.41
C VAL A 61 1.98 8.20 -7.10
N LEU A 62 2.79 7.73 -6.14
CA LEU A 62 2.67 6.37 -5.59
C LEU A 62 1.27 6.15 -5.00
N GLN A 63 0.69 7.16 -4.36
CA GLN A 63 -0.70 7.11 -3.87
C GLN A 63 -1.71 6.99 -5.01
N GLU A 64 -1.56 7.73 -6.11
CA GLU A 64 -2.44 7.57 -7.29
C GLU A 64 -2.33 6.16 -7.90
N ILE A 65 -1.11 5.63 -8.02
CA ILE A 65 -0.87 4.27 -8.51
C ILE A 65 -1.53 3.25 -7.58
N ARG A 66 -1.47 3.46 -6.27
CA ARG A 66 -2.12 2.62 -5.27
C ARG A 66 -3.64 2.59 -5.43
N GLU A 67 -4.27 3.75 -5.68
CA GLU A 67 -5.71 3.83 -5.96
C GLU A 67 -6.07 3.05 -7.22
N LEU A 68 -5.32 3.23 -8.31
CA LEU A 68 -5.54 2.52 -9.56
C LEU A 68 -5.36 1.00 -9.41
N LEU A 69 -4.41 0.57 -8.57
CA LEU A 69 -4.23 -0.85 -8.25
C LEU A 69 -5.42 -1.40 -7.46
N ALA A 70 -5.95 -0.63 -6.51
CA ALA A 70 -7.13 -1.02 -5.73
C ALA A 70 -8.36 -1.19 -6.63
N GLU A 71 -8.59 -0.21 -7.52
CA GLU A 71 -9.65 -0.27 -8.51
C GLU A 71 -9.48 -1.48 -9.46
N ALA A 72 -8.27 -1.72 -9.97
CA ALA A 72 -7.98 -2.84 -10.85
C ALA A 72 -8.16 -4.21 -10.17
N LEU A 73 -7.91 -4.28 -8.86
CA LEU A 73 -8.10 -5.49 -8.05
C LEU A 73 -9.53 -5.62 -7.51
N GLY A 74 -10.37 -4.60 -7.66
CA GLY A 74 -11.73 -4.56 -7.10
C GLY A 74 -11.74 -4.56 -5.56
N VAL A 75 -10.69 -4.03 -4.93
CA VAL A 75 -10.55 -3.95 -3.47
C VAL A 75 -10.48 -2.49 -3.03
N ASP A 76 -10.67 -2.24 -1.74
CA ASP A 76 -10.51 -0.90 -1.20
C ASP A 76 -9.03 -0.47 -1.19
N VAL A 77 -8.73 0.81 -1.40
CA VAL A 77 -7.35 1.34 -1.37
C VAL A 77 -6.68 1.15 0.00
N SER A 78 -7.48 1.16 1.07
CA SER A 78 -7.06 0.80 2.42
C SER A 78 -6.74 -0.69 2.60
N GLN A 79 -6.95 -1.54 1.58
CA GLN A 79 -6.48 -2.93 1.54
C GLN A 79 -5.24 -3.10 0.66
N VAL A 80 -4.95 -2.13 -0.22
CA VAL A 80 -3.76 -2.12 -1.10
C VAL A 80 -2.63 -1.37 -0.40
N GLY A 81 -2.07 -1.93 0.65
CA GLY A 81 -1.02 -1.30 1.43
C GLY A 81 -0.24 -2.32 2.24
N ARG A 82 0.74 -1.87 3.01
CA ARG A 82 1.31 -2.72 4.05
C ARG A 82 0.38 -2.72 5.23
N GLU A 83 0.04 -3.90 5.75
CA GLU A 83 -0.32 -3.97 7.16
C GLU A 83 0.81 -3.27 7.91
N PRO A 84 0.53 -2.21 8.71
CA PRO A 84 1.58 -1.57 9.48
C PRO A 84 2.28 -2.73 10.17
N ALA A 85 3.59 -2.85 9.94
CA ALA A 85 4.38 -3.67 10.82
C ALA A 85 4.24 -2.96 12.16
N ARG A 86 3.18 -3.28 12.91
CA ARG A 86 2.99 -2.85 14.28
C ARG A 86 4.34 -3.18 14.87
N ALA A 87 5.09 -2.16 15.23
CA ALA A 87 6.40 -2.32 15.79
C ALA A 87 6.25 -3.42 16.84
N ALA A 88 6.79 -4.61 16.57
CA ALA A 88 7.39 -5.32 17.66
C ALA A 88 8.38 -4.29 18.22
N HIS A 89 8.30 -4.03 19.51
CA HIS A 89 9.01 -3.00 20.28
C HIS A 89 8.14 -1.78 20.69
N THR A 90 7.40 -1.99 21.78
CA THR A 90 7.37 -1.11 22.97
C THR A 90 6.96 -2.06 24.12
N GLU A 91 7.90 -2.62 24.90
CA GLU A 91 8.64 -2.06 26.06
C GLU A 91 7.83 -2.05 27.38
N GLU A 92 8.49 -2.53 28.46
CA GLU A 92 8.24 -2.43 29.93
C GLU A 92 7.07 -3.25 30.57
N GLU A 93 7.34 -4.38 31.26
CA GLU A 93 7.73 -4.62 32.69
C GLU A 93 6.52 -4.89 33.63
N PRO A 94 6.63 -5.91 34.50
CA PRO A 94 6.99 -5.57 35.87
C PRO A 94 8.19 -6.41 36.33
N GLU A 95 9.21 -5.75 36.86
CA GLU A 95 9.71 -6.01 38.20
C GLU A 95 8.92 -7.11 38.95
N ALA A 96 9.36 -8.36 38.81
CA ALA A 96 9.01 -9.43 39.73
C ALA A 96 10.23 -9.68 40.62
N ILE A 97 10.31 -8.87 41.67
CA ILE A 97 11.07 -9.16 42.88
C ILE A 97 10.62 -10.53 43.45
N ALA A 98 11.60 -11.26 43.98
CA ALA A 98 11.52 -12.40 44.91
C ALA A 98 11.15 -13.81 44.36
N ILE A 99 12.17 -14.65 44.25
CA ILE A 99 12.09 -16.04 44.73
C ILE A 99 13.19 -16.23 45.76
N ALA A 100 12.76 -16.45 46.99
CA ALA A 100 13.62 -16.79 48.11
C ALA A 100 14.33 -18.14 47.88
N SER A 101 15.65 -18.16 48.02
CA SER A 101 16.49 -19.25 48.53
C SER A 101 17.84 -18.68 48.93
#